data_AF-A0A1E3XCG3-F1
#
_entry.id   AF-A0A1E3XCG3-F1
#
_cell.length_a   1.000
_cell.length_b   1.000
_cell.length_c   1.000
_cell.angle_alpha   90.00
_cell.angle_beta   90.00
_cell.angle_gamma   90.00
#
_symmetry.space_group_name_H-M   'P 1'
#
loop_
_entity.id
_entity.type
_entity.pdbx_description
1 polymer ?
#
loop_
_entity_poly.entity_id
_entity_poly.type
_entity_poly.pdbx_seq_one_letter_code
_entity_poly.pdbx_strand_id
1 'polypeptide(L)'
;MNDHINVVGELEKVLQVDPDCHQANNFLGYFFVEKGEKLEEALSLIEKALSVEPENGAYLDSLGWAYYKLAAEDDSEKIILALQKLIEASKYAEDSEIVGHIGDVYYCLGFWEEAQKQWERALGLWEKVTRETSPHLIHETARELKAKKTVQNKLEKLQYLKMVENSMKRLKSGEKVVSSNIQRK
;
A
#
# COMPACT_ATOMS: atom_id res chain seq x y z
N MET A 1 -2.65 -19.87 26.77
CA MET A 1 -1.44 -19.04 26.62
C MET A 1 -1.62 -18.22 25.37
N ASN A 2 -2.02 -16.95 25.49
CA ASN A 2 -1.89 -16.00 24.39
C ASN A 2 -0.49 -15.39 24.51
N ASP A 3 0.52 -16.16 24.11
CA ASP A 3 1.83 -15.58 23.85
C ASP A 3 1.72 -14.83 22.52
N HIS A 4 1.16 -13.62 22.59
CA HIS A 4 1.35 -12.67 21.52
C HIS A 4 2.86 -12.43 21.44
N ILE A 5 3.49 -12.96 20.38
CA ILE A 5 4.89 -12.70 20.09
C ILE A 5 5.07 -11.18 20.12
N ASN A 6 5.86 -10.69 21.07
CA ASN A 6 6.29 -9.30 21.08
C ASN A 6 7.35 -9.14 19.98
N VAL A 7 6.89 -8.98 18.75
CA VAL A 7 7.75 -8.90 17.55
C VAL A 7 8.82 -7.82 17.72
N VAL A 8 8.46 -6.67 18.31
CA VAL A 8 9.40 -5.58 18.60
C VAL A 8 10.48 -6.05 19.56
N GLY A 9 10.11 -6.65 20.68
CA GLY A 9 11.07 -7.11 21.68
C GLY A 9 12.03 -8.20 21.16
N GLU A 10 11.57 -9.08 20.27
CA GLU A 10 12.44 -10.08 19.65
C GLU A 10 13.40 -9.46 18.62
N LEU A 11 12.92 -8.51 17.80
CA LEU A 11 13.77 -7.78 16.86
C LEU A 11 14.82 -6.92 17.59
N GLU A 12 14.44 -6.27 18.68
CA GLU A 12 15.37 -5.51 19.52
C GLU A 12 16.47 -6.40 20.12
N LYS A 13 16.14 -7.62 20.57
CA LYS A 13 17.16 -8.60 21.01
C LYS A 13 18.11 -8.99 19.88
N VAL A 14 17.62 -9.18 18.66
CA VAL A 14 18.48 -9.45 17.50
C VAL A 14 19.43 -8.28 17.29
N LEU A 15 18.94 -7.04 17.32
CA LEU A 15 19.76 -5.84 17.13
C LEU A 15 20.72 -5.55 18.29
N GLN A 16 20.47 -6.08 19.49
CA GLN A 16 21.44 -6.05 20.59
C GLN A 16 22.64 -6.97 20.33
N VAL A 17 22.42 -8.10 19.64
CA VAL A 17 23.47 -9.06 19.30
C VAL A 17 24.18 -8.67 18.00
N ASP A 18 23.43 -8.25 16.99
CA ASP A 18 23.91 -7.80 15.70
C ASP A 18 23.19 -6.49 15.30
N PRO A 19 23.76 -5.33 15.66
CA PRO A 19 23.19 -4.02 15.32
C PRO A 19 23.10 -3.75 13.81
N ASP A 20 23.83 -4.50 12.99
CA ASP A 20 23.93 -4.31 11.55
C ASP A 20 23.13 -5.37 10.77
N CYS A 21 22.36 -6.21 11.47
CA CYS A 21 21.41 -7.14 10.85
C CYS A 21 20.36 -6.35 10.05
N HIS A 22 20.58 -6.24 8.74
CA HIS A 22 19.77 -5.42 7.85
C HIS A 22 18.32 -5.92 7.78
N GLN A 23 18.09 -7.24 7.87
CA GLN A 23 16.74 -7.80 7.93
C GLN A 23 16.00 -7.32 9.19
N ALA A 24 16.64 -7.39 10.36
CA ALA A 24 16.01 -6.97 11.62
C ALA A 24 15.77 -5.45 11.65
N ASN A 25 16.73 -4.67 11.15
CA ASN A 25 16.58 -3.23 10.97
C ASN A 25 15.36 -2.90 10.09
N ASN A 26 15.27 -3.50 8.89
CA ASN A 26 14.13 -3.24 8.00
C ASN A 26 12.81 -3.71 8.62
N PHE A 27 12.75 -4.91 9.21
CA PHE A 27 11.50 -5.41 9.78
C PHE A 27 11.02 -4.56 10.96
N LEU A 28 11.92 -4.12 11.84
CA LEU A 28 11.56 -3.26 12.96
C LEU A 28 11.12 -1.88 12.47
N GLY A 29 11.85 -1.29 11.53
CA GLY A 29 11.48 -0.01 10.92
C GLY A 29 10.12 -0.10 10.23
N TYR A 30 9.91 -1.10 9.38
CA TYR A 30 8.62 -1.32 8.72
C TYR A 30 7.47 -1.52 9.72
N PHE A 31 7.71 -2.24 10.83
CA PHE A 31 6.71 -2.40 11.88
C PHE A 31 6.30 -1.05 12.49
N PHE A 32 7.25 -0.17 12.77
CA PHE A 32 6.99 1.19 13.25
C PHE A 32 6.20 2.02 12.23
N VAL A 33 6.55 1.95 10.94
CA VAL A 33 5.80 2.60 9.84
C VAL A 33 4.35 2.14 9.81
N GLU A 34 4.10 0.82 9.90
CA GLU A 34 2.75 0.25 9.87
C GLU A 34 1.91 0.66 11.08
N LYS A 35 2.54 0.91 12.22
CA LYS A 35 1.87 1.43 13.42
C LYS A 35 1.67 2.94 13.38
N GLY A 36 2.38 3.65 12.50
CA GLY A 36 2.42 5.11 12.53
C GLY A 36 3.13 5.65 13.78
N GLU A 37 4.07 4.87 14.32
CA GLU A 37 4.80 5.18 15.55
C GLU A 37 6.28 5.35 15.21
N LYS A 38 7.01 6.19 15.96
CA LYS A 38 8.48 6.32 15.86
C LYS A 38 8.99 6.45 14.42
N LEU A 39 8.31 7.24 13.58
CA LEU A 39 8.55 7.26 12.14
C LEU A 39 9.97 7.72 11.76
N GLU A 40 10.57 8.61 12.54
CA GLU A 40 11.96 9.05 12.34
C GLU A 40 12.96 7.93 12.68
N GLU A 41 12.70 7.16 13.75
CA GLU A 41 13.49 5.97 14.10
C GLU A 41 13.35 4.90 13.00
N ALA A 42 12.13 4.73 12.49
CA ALA A 42 11.83 3.80 11.43
C ALA A 42 12.61 4.11 10.15
N LEU A 43 12.66 5.39 9.73
CA LEU A 43 13.49 5.82 8.61
C LEU A 43 14.95 5.42 8.81
N SER A 44 15.52 5.75 9.98
CA SER A 44 16.92 5.46 10.25
C SER A 44 17.24 3.96 10.19
N LEU A 45 16.36 3.11 10.72
CA LEU A 45 16.51 1.65 10.65
C LEU A 45 16.43 1.15 9.20
N ILE A 46 15.46 1.61 8.42
CA ILE A 46 15.27 1.19 7.03
C ILE A 46 16.44 1.67 6.16
N GLU A 47 16.90 2.91 6.34
CA GLU A 47 18.08 3.44 5.65
C GLU A 47 19.34 2.65 5.98
N LYS A 48 19.48 2.20 7.24
CA LYS A 48 20.58 1.31 7.63
C LYS A 48 20.51 -0.02 6.89
N ALA A 49 19.32 -0.61 6.74
CA ALA A 49 19.14 -1.82 5.94
C ALA A 49 19.48 -1.61 4.45
N LEU A 50 19.04 -0.49 3.86
CA LEU A 50 19.34 -0.13 2.47
C LEU A 50 20.82 0.21 2.25
N SER A 51 21.55 0.63 3.27
CA SER A 51 23.00 0.82 3.15
C SER A 51 23.75 -0.49 2.87
N VAL A 52 23.16 -1.62 3.26
CA VAL A 52 23.69 -2.97 3.02
C VAL A 52 23.13 -3.56 1.73
N GLU A 53 21.82 -3.44 1.51
CA GLU A 53 21.14 -3.93 0.29
C GLU A 53 20.36 -2.80 -0.42
N PRO A 54 21.03 -1.93 -1.19
CA PRO A 54 20.41 -0.74 -1.78
C PRO A 54 19.36 -1.04 -2.86
N GLU A 55 19.43 -2.22 -3.46
CA GLU A 55 18.53 -2.67 -4.54
C GLU A 55 17.45 -3.64 -4.02
N ASN A 56 17.28 -3.77 -2.71
CA ASN A 56 16.25 -4.63 -2.16
C ASN A 56 14.86 -3.97 -2.28
N GLY A 57 14.02 -4.54 -3.15
CA GLY A 57 12.67 -4.04 -3.41
C GLY A 57 11.79 -3.92 -2.15
N ALA A 58 11.89 -4.86 -1.20
CA ALA A 58 11.10 -4.79 0.03
C ALA A 58 11.57 -3.68 0.99
N TYR A 59 12.87 -3.35 0.96
CA TYR A 59 13.42 -2.28 1.80
C TYR A 59 13.12 -0.91 1.19
N LEU A 60 13.19 -0.81 -0.14
CA LEU A 60 12.76 0.37 -0.87
C LEU A 60 11.25 0.63 -0.71
N ASP A 61 10.44 -0.42 -0.67
CA ASP A 61 9.02 -0.31 -0.36
C ASP A 61 8.79 0.23 1.06
N SER A 62 9.48 -0.36 2.04
CA SER A 62 9.41 0.09 3.44
C SER A 62 9.78 1.57 3.57
N LEU A 63 10.82 2.02 2.85
CA LEU A 63 11.26 3.42 2.83
C LEU A 63 10.22 4.34 2.16
N GLY A 64 9.69 3.94 1.01
CA GLY A 64 8.64 4.69 0.32
C GLY A 64 7.40 4.84 1.18
N TRP A 65 7.00 3.77 1.87
CA TRP A 65 5.87 3.78 2.79
C TRP A 65 6.15 4.67 4.02
N ALA A 66 7.37 4.66 4.55
CA ALA A 66 7.78 5.55 5.63
C ALA A 66 7.62 7.03 5.24
N TYR A 67 8.10 7.41 4.06
CA TYR A 67 7.92 8.78 3.56
C TYR A 67 6.46 9.17 3.39
N TYR A 68 5.63 8.25 2.88
CA TYR A 68 4.19 8.46 2.77
C TYR A 68 3.53 8.68 4.14
N LYS A 69 3.91 7.91 5.17
CA LYS A 69 3.38 8.07 6.53
C LYS A 69 3.87 9.35 7.22
N LEU A 70 5.10 9.76 6.93
CA LEU A 70 5.71 10.98 7.47
C LEU A 70 5.17 12.25 6.81
N ALA A 71 4.57 12.14 5.63
CA ALA A 71 3.80 13.22 5.06
C ALA A 71 2.52 13.41 5.87
N ALA A 72 2.65 14.09 7.01
CA ALA A 72 1.53 14.74 7.67
C ALA A 72 0.83 15.64 6.62
N GLU A 73 -0.51 15.68 6.67
CA GLU A 73 -1.38 16.27 5.65
C GLU A 73 -0.75 17.54 5.02
N ASP A 74 -0.33 17.41 3.75
CA ASP A 74 0.27 18.42 2.85
C ASP A 74 1.81 18.50 2.66
N ASP A 75 2.62 17.57 3.18
CA ASP A 75 4.03 17.49 2.74
C ASP A 75 4.17 16.85 1.34
N SER A 76 3.95 17.66 0.31
CA SER A 76 4.01 17.24 -1.10
C SER A 76 5.38 16.70 -1.51
N GLU A 77 6.48 17.20 -0.91
CA GLU A 77 7.83 16.73 -1.22
C GLU A 77 8.03 15.29 -0.74
N LYS A 78 7.60 14.97 0.49
CA LYS A 78 7.64 13.61 1.01
C LYS A 78 6.74 12.65 0.24
N ILE A 79 5.56 13.08 -0.19
CA ILE A 79 4.67 12.26 -1.03
C ILE A 79 5.33 11.93 -2.39
N ILE A 80 6.01 12.91 -3.01
CA ILE A 80 6.75 12.67 -4.26
C ILE A 80 7.92 11.72 -4.02
N LEU A 81 8.67 11.88 -2.93
CA LEU A 81 9.77 10.98 -2.58
C LEU A 81 9.27 9.55 -2.31
N ALA A 82 8.14 9.41 -1.63
CA ALA A 82 7.47 8.13 -1.44
C ALA A 82 7.18 7.46 -2.79
N LEU A 83 6.57 8.19 -3.74
CA LEU A 83 6.29 7.67 -5.08
C LEU A 83 7.57 7.21 -5.79
N GLN A 84 8.64 8.01 -5.73
CA GLN A 84 9.92 7.68 -6.36
C GLN A 84 10.49 6.36 -5.82
N LYS A 85 10.47 6.19 -4.48
CA LYS A 85 11.00 4.99 -3.83
C LYS A 85 10.15 3.75 -4.09
N LEU A 86 8.83 3.88 -4.13
CA LEU A 86 7.94 2.78 -4.48
C LEU A 86 8.07 2.36 -5.96
N ILE A 87 8.23 3.32 -6.87
CA ILE A 87 8.53 3.02 -8.29
C ILE A 87 9.87 2.33 -8.42
N GLU A 88 10.90 2.79 -7.68
CA GLU A 88 12.21 2.14 -7.62
C GLU A 88 12.09 0.70 -7.12
N ALA A 89 11.39 0.48 -6.00
CA ALA A 89 11.10 -0.84 -5.44
C ALA A 89 10.47 -1.79 -6.46
N SER A 90 9.49 -1.31 -7.23
CA SER A 90 8.78 -2.10 -8.24
C SER A 90 9.65 -2.58 -9.41
N LYS A 91 10.85 -2.02 -9.59
CA LYS A 91 11.83 -2.51 -10.58
C LYS A 91 12.54 -3.77 -10.11
N TYR A 92 12.68 -3.92 -8.79
CA TYR A 92 13.43 -5.01 -8.15
C TYR A 92 12.51 -6.12 -7.63
N ALA A 93 11.22 -5.83 -7.40
CA ALA A 93 10.22 -6.81 -6.99
C ALA A 93 8.85 -6.54 -7.65
N GLU A 94 8.31 -7.55 -8.34
CA GLU A 94 6.91 -7.54 -8.78
C GLU A 94 6.02 -8.04 -7.63
N ASP A 95 5.68 -7.12 -6.73
CA ASP A 95 4.93 -7.42 -5.52
C ASP A 95 3.63 -6.60 -5.44
N SER A 96 2.56 -7.26 -5.01
CA SER A 96 1.21 -6.69 -4.90
C SER A 96 1.10 -5.55 -3.86
N GLU A 97 1.83 -5.63 -2.76
CA GLU A 97 1.81 -4.61 -1.70
C GLU A 97 2.52 -3.34 -2.18
N ILE A 98 3.68 -3.48 -2.83
CA ILE A 98 4.41 -2.36 -3.46
C ILE A 98 3.51 -1.63 -4.45
N VAL A 99 2.89 -2.38 -5.37
CA VAL A 99 1.97 -1.81 -6.37
C VAL A 99 0.75 -1.17 -5.69
N GLY A 100 0.26 -1.76 -4.60
CA GLY A 100 -0.81 -1.20 -3.78
C GLY A 100 -0.43 0.16 -3.16
N HIS A 101 0.78 0.27 -2.59
CA HIS A 101 1.32 1.52 -2.05
C HIS A 101 1.49 2.59 -3.13
N ILE A 102 1.98 2.23 -4.33
CA ILE A 102 2.03 3.17 -5.48
C ILE A 102 0.64 3.74 -5.76
N GLY A 103 -0.39 2.89 -5.75
CA GLY A 103 -1.78 3.34 -5.91
C GLY A 103 -2.25 4.30 -4.83
N ASP A 104 -1.85 4.07 -3.57
CA ASP A 104 -2.17 4.95 -2.44
C ASP A 104 -1.53 6.33 -2.59
N VAL A 105 -0.27 6.35 -3.03
CA VAL A 105 0.45 7.61 -3.27
C VAL A 105 -0.16 8.38 -4.45
N TYR A 106 -0.50 7.70 -5.56
CA TYR A 106 -1.20 8.35 -6.67
C TYR A 106 -2.56 8.92 -6.24
N TYR A 107 -3.29 8.21 -5.37
CA TYR A 107 -4.56 8.69 -4.86
C TYR A 107 -4.40 9.96 -4.03
N CYS A 108 -3.40 9.99 -3.14
CA CYS A 108 -3.06 11.14 -2.32
C CYS A 108 -2.68 12.36 -3.18
N LEU A 109 -1.95 12.15 -4.28
CA LEU A 109 -1.59 13.19 -5.25
C LEU A 109 -2.75 13.64 -6.16
N GLY A 110 -3.94 13.03 -6.05
CA GLY A 110 -5.10 13.36 -6.88
C GLY A 110 -5.13 12.67 -8.25
N PHE A 111 -4.21 11.77 -8.55
CA PHE A 111 -4.17 11.01 -9.80
C PHE A 111 -5.03 9.74 -9.70
N TRP A 112 -6.36 9.92 -9.61
CA TRP A 112 -7.29 8.84 -9.28
C TRP A 112 -7.37 7.72 -10.32
N GLU A 113 -7.21 8.02 -11.61
CA GLU A 113 -7.15 7.01 -12.67
C GLU A 113 -5.91 6.12 -12.53
N GLU A 114 -4.76 6.72 -12.24
CA GLU A 114 -3.52 5.98 -12.04
C GLU A 114 -3.58 5.16 -10.75
N ALA A 115 -4.14 5.72 -9.67
CA ALA A 115 -4.40 4.99 -8.44
C ALA A 115 -5.25 3.73 -8.69
N GLN A 116 -6.34 3.87 -9.44
CA GLN A 116 -7.21 2.75 -9.81
C GLN A 116 -6.43 1.66 -10.57
N LYS A 117 -5.66 2.03 -11.59
CA LYS A 117 -4.87 1.07 -12.38
C LYS A 117 -3.89 0.29 -11.52
N GLN A 118 -3.21 0.95 -10.59
CA GLN A 118 -2.27 0.27 -9.70
C GLN A 118 -2.98 -0.66 -8.72
N TRP A 119 -4.08 -0.23 -8.10
CA TRP A 119 -4.87 -1.10 -7.24
C TRP A 119 -5.45 -2.33 -7.95
N GLU A 120 -5.93 -2.16 -9.20
CA GLU A 120 -6.35 -3.27 -10.05
C GLU A 120 -5.19 -4.22 -10.37
N ARG A 121 -4.00 -3.67 -10.68
CA ARG A 121 -2.79 -4.46 -10.89
C ARG A 121 -2.39 -5.23 -9.63
N ALA A 122 -2.45 -4.62 -8.45
CA ALA A 122 -2.17 -5.27 -7.17
C ALA A 122 -3.10 -6.49 -6.93
N LEU A 123 -4.40 -6.33 -7.21
CA LEU A 123 -5.37 -7.44 -7.18
C LEU A 123 -5.05 -8.55 -8.18
N GLY A 124 -4.65 -8.19 -9.40
CA GLY A 124 -4.21 -9.16 -10.40
C GLY A 124 -2.97 -9.93 -9.96
N LEU A 125 -2.01 -9.28 -9.31
CA LEU A 125 -0.80 -9.92 -8.78
C LEU A 125 -1.13 -10.89 -7.63
N TRP A 126 -1.99 -10.49 -6.68
CA TRP A 126 -2.47 -11.41 -5.64
C TRP A 126 -3.16 -12.63 -6.25
N GLU A 127 -4.06 -12.45 -7.22
CA GLU A 127 -4.75 -13.57 -7.86
C GLU A 127 -3.79 -14.50 -8.60
N LYS A 128 -2.80 -13.93 -9.29
CA LYS A 128 -1.76 -14.69 -9.98
C LYS A 128 -0.98 -15.58 -8.99
N VAL A 129 -0.53 -15.00 -7.88
CA VAL A 129 0.18 -15.74 -6.82
C VAL A 129 -0.72 -16.85 -6.24
N THR A 130 -1.98 -16.55 -5.92
CA THR A 130 -2.95 -17.54 -5.42
C THR A 130 -3.15 -18.69 -6.41
N ARG A 131 -3.18 -18.41 -7.72
CA ARG A 131 -3.42 -19.40 -8.78
C ARG A 131 -2.20 -20.27 -9.07
N GLU A 132 -1.02 -19.66 -9.06
CA GLU A 132 0.25 -20.35 -9.36
C GLU A 132 0.77 -21.14 -8.15
N THR A 133 0.34 -20.78 -6.94
CA THR A 133 0.69 -21.49 -5.70
C THR A 133 -0.25 -22.68 -5.48
N SER A 134 0.33 -23.84 -5.16
CA SER A 134 -0.49 -25.02 -4.83
C SER A 134 -1.41 -24.72 -3.64
N PRO A 135 -2.69 -25.15 -3.63
CA PRO A 135 -3.66 -24.78 -2.58
C PRO A 135 -3.22 -25.07 -1.13
N HIS A 136 -2.37 -26.08 -0.94
CA HIS A 136 -1.81 -26.47 0.36
C HIS A 136 -0.57 -25.66 0.79
N LEU A 137 -0.03 -24.83 -0.11
CA LEU A 137 1.09 -23.90 0.11
C LEU A 137 0.65 -22.43 0.08
N ILE A 138 -0.63 -22.16 -0.17
CA ILE A 138 -1.20 -20.82 -0.04
C ILE A 138 -1.19 -20.46 1.45
N HIS A 139 -0.13 -19.80 1.88
CA HIS A 139 -0.06 -19.15 3.17
C HIS A 139 -0.43 -17.69 2.98
N GLU A 140 -1.72 -17.42 2.74
CA GLU A 140 -2.22 -16.04 2.79
C GLU A 140 -2.11 -15.54 4.24
N THR A 141 -1.16 -14.64 4.48
CA THR A 141 -0.99 -14.08 5.82
C THR A 141 -2.21 -13.22 6.17
N ALA A 142 -2.52 -13.11 7.46
CA ALA A 142 -3.59 -12.19 7.90
C ALA A 142 -3.34 -10.74 7.44
N ARG A 143 -2.07 -10.38 7.26
CA ARG A 143 -1.64 -9.10 6.67
C ARG A 143 -2.02 -9.00 5.20
N GLU A 144 -1.65 -9.98 4.36
CA GLU A 144 -2.00 -9.99 2.93
C GLU A 144 -3.51 -9.94 2.70
N LEU A 145 -4.29 -10.74 3.46
CA LEU A 145 -5.75 -10.71 3.40
C LEU A 145 -6.31 -9.33 3.74
N LYS A 146 -5.76 -8.69 4.78
CA LYS A 146 -6.15 -7.33 5.17
C LYS A 146 -5.77 -6.31 4.08
N ALA A 147 -4.58 -6.42 3.51
CA ALA A 147 -4.11 -5.53 2.43
C ALA A 147 -4.99 -5.65 1.19
N LYS A 148 -5.25 -6.88 0.73
CA LYS A 148 -6.16 -7.19 -0.39
C LYS A 148 -7.56 -6.63 -0.17
N LYS A 149 -8.16 -6.88 1.00
CA LYS A 149 -9.48 -6.33 1.35
C LYS A 149 -9.47 -4.80 1.39
N THR A 150 -8.38 -4.20 1.87
CA THR A 150 -8.24 -2.74 1.90
C THR A 150 -8.21 -2.16 0.49
N VAL A 151 -7.47 -2.77 -0.43
CA VAL A 151 -7.43 -2.36 -1.85
C VAL A 151 -8.79 -2.51 -2.51
N GLN A 152 -9.52 -3.61 -2.26
CA GLN A 152 -10.88 -3.79 -2.76
C GLN A 152 -11.82 -2.67 -2.28
N ASN A 153 -11.81 -2.36 -0.99
CA ASN A 153 -12.64 -1.28 -0.43
C ASN A 153 -12.30 0.09 -1.05
N LYS A 154 -11.02 0.36 -1.32
CA LYS A 154 -10.57 1.60 -1.99
C LYS A 154 -11.14 1.72 -3.40
N LEU A 155 -11.10 0.62 -4.17
CA LEU A 155 -11.67 0.57 -5.52
C LEU A 155 -13.19 0.77 -5.50
N GLU A 156 -13.91 0.09 -4.62
CA GLU A 156 -15.36 0.25 -4.47
C GLU A 156 -15.73 1.70 -4.12
N LYS A 157 -15.02 2.31 -3.17
CA LYS A 157 -15.20 3.72 -2.80
C LYS A 157 -14.95 4.65 -3.99
N LEU A 158 -13.88 4.42 -4.75
CA LEU A 158 -13.56 5.24 -5.91
C LEU A 158 -14.62 5.12 -7.02
N GLN A 159 -15.12 3.90 -7.27
CA GLN A 159 -16.23 3.68 -8.20
C GLN A 159 -17.49 4.44 -7.78
N TYR A 160 -17.84 4.38 -6.49
CA TYR A 160 -18.97 5.13 -5.96
C TYR A 160 -18.80 6.65 -6.15
N LEU A 161 -17.61 7.20 -5.87
CA LEU A 161 -17.32 8.62 -6.09
C LEU A 161 -17.48 9.02 -7.56
N LYS A 162 -16.98 8.21 -8.50
CA LYS A 162 -17.16 8.43 -9.94
C LYS A 162 -18.63 8.42 -10.35
N MET A 163 -19.44 7.51 -9.79
CA MET A 163 -20.89 7.48 -10.05
C MET A 163 -21.57 8.77 -9.59
N VAL A 164 -21.27 9.23 -8.37
CA VAL A 164 -21.81 10.47 -7.81
C VAL A 164 -21.41 11.68 -8.65
N GLU A 165 -20.14 11.77 -9.06
CA GLU A 165 -19.65 12.86 -9.89
C GLU A 165 -20.35 12.90 -11.26
N ASN A 166 -20.55 11.74 -11.88
CA ASN A 166 -21.29 11.63 -13.14
C ASN A 166 -22.75 12.05 -12.99
N SER A 167 -23.42 11.62 -11.91
CA SER A 167 -24.79 12.07 -11.60
C SER A 167 -24.87 13.58 -11.39
N MET A 168 -23.90 14.16 -10.68
CA MET A 168 -23.78 15.61 -10.48
C MET A 168 -23.56 16.36 -11.79
N LYS A 169 -22.71 15.85 -12.68
CA LYS A 169 -22.48 16.42 -14.02
C LYS A 169 -23.76 16.43 -14.85
N ARG A 170 -24.53 15.33 -14.85
CA ARG A 170 -25.83 15.24 -15.56
C ARG A 170 -26.87 16.22 -15.03
N LEU A 171 -26.94 16.39 -13.71
CA LEU A 171 -27.82 17.39 -13.09
C LEU A 171 -27.46 18.81 -13.50
N LYS A 172 -26.15 19.13 -13.57
CA LYS A 172 -25.66 20.44 -14.01
C LYS A 172 -25.83 20.69 -15.50
N SER A 173 -25.76 19.66 -16.35
CA SER A 173 -25.93 19.77 -17.80
C SER A 173 -27.40 19.82 -18.26
N GLY A 174 -28.37 19.67 -17.33
CA GLY A 174 -29.80 19.72 -17.65
C GLY A 174 -30.32 18.48 -18.37
N GLU A 175 -29.55 17.39 -18.41
CA GLU A 175 -30.00 16.11 -18.93
C GLU A 175 -31.07 15.52 -17.99
N LYS A 176 -32.35 15.77 -18.32
CA LYS A 176 -33.46 15.09 -17.64
C LYS A 176 -33.31 13.58 -17.84
N VAL A 177 -33.21 12.85 -16.73
CA VAL A 177 -33.47 11.41 -16.71
C VAL A 177 -34.88 11.22 -17.26
N VAL A 178 -34.99 10.78 -18.52
CA VAL A 178 -36.27 10.38 -19.10
C VAL A 178 -36.62 9.05 -18.43
N SER A 179 -37.36 9.13 -17.32
CA SER A 179 -38.09 8.00 -16.78
C SER A 179 -39.11 7.60 -17.84
N SER A 180 -38.83 6.53 -18.57
CA SER A 180 -39.77 5.95 -19.53
C SER A 180 -41.00 5.48 -18.76
N ASN A 181 -42.08 6.26 -18.88
CA ASN A 181 -43.41 5.86 -18.47
C ASN A 181 -43.76 4.56 -19.19
N ILE A 182 -43.83 3.47 -18.41
CA ILE A 182 -44.48 2.24 -18.80
C ILE A 182 -45.97 2.56 -18.95
N GLN A 183 -46.39 2.95 -20.15
CA GLN A 183 -47.78 2.84 -20.57
C GLN A 183 -48.07 1.35 -20.77
N ARG A 184 -48.60 0.69 -19.72
CA ARG A 184 -49.41 -0.52 -19.90
C ARG A 184 -50.80 -0.08 -20.35
N LYS A 185 -51.12 -0.34 -21.61
CA LYS A 185 -52.49 -0.61 -22.07
C LYS A 185 -52.60 -2.12 -22.27
#